data_AF-A0A9E2V2T4-F1
#
_entry.id   AF-A0A9E2V2T4-F1
#
_cell.length_a   1.000
_cell.length_b   1.000
_cell.length_c   1.000
_cell.angle_alpha   90.00
_cell.angle_beta   90.00
_cell.angle_gamma   90.00
#
_symmetry.space_group_name_H-M   'P 1'
#
loop_
_entity.id
_entity.type
_entity.pdbx_description
1 polymer ?
#
loop_
_entity_poly.entity_id
_entity_poly.type
_entity_poly.pdbx_seq_one_letter_code
_entity_poly.pdbx_strand_id
1 'polypeptide(L)'
;MNETFAQTIAEPTTCLWWSHAFSNGFWVFVGIIAGTLVTLLASFILACLKKKKIKRNIKFEISFNISKIQEWKGLLDEVLEASNSDNMEDCLVLFDFQKIILWTVNKTISDGTVYDYIDQESIVTLQKLTDFCTLFYSEKINNGVQKFKDNPDRAGVAKMVRFWKTLLDQHETRLRLIESKL
;
A
#
# COMPACT_ATOMS: atom_id res chain seq x y z
N MET A 1 -64.52 5.01 76.99
CA MET A 1 -63.33 5.60 77.67
C MET A 1 -62.29 4.51 77.84
N ASN A 2 -61.34 4.41 76.91
CA ASN A 2 -59.93 4.70 77.17
C ASN A 2 -59.16 4.46 75.87
N GLU A 3 -58.63 5.56 75.35
CA GLU A 3 -57.61 5.64 74.35
C GLU A 3 -56.31 5.07 74.92
N THR A 4 -55.59 4.25 74.15
CA THR A 4 -54.13 4.21 74.26
C THR A 4 -53.51 3.84 72.92
N PHE A 5 -52.96 4.89 72.32
CA PHE A 5 -51.91 4.93 71.31
C PHE A 5 -50.97 3.71 71.35
N ALA A 6 -50.88 2.99 70.24
CA ALA A 6 -49.68 2.26 69.86
C ALA A 6 -49.16 2.87 68.57
N GLN A 7 -48.03 3.56 68.67
CA GLN A 7 -47.33 4.25 67.62
C GLN A 7 -47.12 3.34 66.39
N THR A 8 -47.66 3.77 65.25
CA THR A 8 -47.27 3.24 63.95
C THR A 8 -45.86 3.74 63.65
N ILE A 9 -44.84 2.95 63.98
CA ILE A 9 -43.48 3.18 63.50
C ILE A 9 -43.51 2.88 62.00
N ALA A 10 -43.67 3.91 61.18
CA ALA A 10 -43.43 3.82 59.75
C ALA A 10 -41.94 3.55 59.55
N GLU A 11 -41.58 2.28 59.34
CA GLU A 11 -40.22 1.84 59.12
C GLU A 11 -39.59 2.53 57.90
N PRO A 12 -38.28 2.85 57.93
CA PRO A 12 -37.58 3.60 56.89
C PRO A 12 -37.22 2.73 55.66
N THR A 13 -38.11 1.83 55.24
CA THR A 13 -37.81 0.84 54.20
C THR A 13 -37.89 1.43 52.80
N THR A 14 -38.75 2.42 52.54
CA THR A 14 -38.90 3.02 51.21
C THR A 14 -37.63 3.70 50.72
N CYS A 15 -36.87 4.34 51.60
CA CYS A 15 -35.63 5.05 51.25
C CYS A 15 -34.49 4.12 50.78
N LEU A 16 -34.45 2.89 51.30
CA LEU A 16 -33.47 1.86 50.93
C LEU A 16 -33.69 1.30 49.53
N TRP A 17 -34.95 1.10 49.09
CA TRP A 17 -35.24 0.60 47.75
C TRP A 17 -34.83 1.60 46.65
N TRP A 18 -35.05 2.89 46.88
CA TRP A 18 -34.63 3.95 45.96
C TRP A 18 -33.11 4.09 45.86
N SER A 19 -32.38 3.93 46.98
CA SER A 19 -30.91 4.00 46.97
C SER A 19 -30.28 2.79 46.29
N HIS A 20 -30.85 1.59 46.45
CA HIS A 20 -30.41 0.39 45.74
C HIS A 20 -30.72 0.46 44.23
N ALA A 21 -31.91 0.92 43.84
CA ALA A 21 -32.27 1.09 42.43
C ALA A 21 -31.40 2.15 41.74
N PHE A 22 -31.12 3.26 42.43
CA PHE A 22 -30.22 4.31 41.93
C PHE A 22 -28.78 3.81 41.81
N SER A 23 -28.25 3.14 42.83
CA SER A 23 -26.90 2.56 42.82
C SER A 23 -26.75 1.55 41.67
N ASN A 24 -27.70 0.64 41.50
CA ASN A 24 -27.66 -0.35 40.41
C ASN A 24 -27.77 0.31 39.02
N GLY A 25 -28.66 1.31 38.85
CA GLY A 25 -28.77 2.08 37.61
C GLY A 25 -27.50 2.88 37.31
N PHE A 26 -26.86 3.45 38.33
CA PHE A 26 -25.59 4.16 38.21
C PHE A 26 -24.45 3.23 37.78
N TRP A 27 -24.32 2.04 38.36
CA TRP A 27 -23.31 1.06 37.96
C TRP A 27 -23.50 0.55 36.53
N VAL A 28 -24.74 0.32 36.10
CA VAL A 28 -25.05 -0.02 34.70
C VAL A 28 -24.65 1.11 33.76
N PHE A 29 -24.97 2.36 34.11
CA PHE A 29 -24.59 3.53 33.32
C PHE A 29 -23.07 3.71 33.22
N VAL A 30 -22.35 3.56 34.33
CA VAL A 30 -20.87 3.57 34.34
C VAL A 30 -20.30 2.43 33.50
N GLY A 31 -20.92 1.24 33.55
CA GLY A 31 -20.54 0.10 32.71
C GLY A 31 -20.70 0.38 31.21
N ILE A 32 -21.79 1.04 30.80
CA ILE A 32 -22.03 1.44 29.41
C ILE A 32 -20.99 2.48 28.95
N ILE A 33 -20.69 3.49 29.78
CA ILE A 33 -19.68 4.50 29.47
C ILE A 33 -18.30 3.86 29.35
N ALA A 34 -17.92 2.99 30.29
CA ALA A 34 -16.65 2.30 30.28
C ALA A 34 -16.52 1.39 29.05
N GLY A 35 -17.57 0.63 28.72
CA GLY A 35 -17.60 -0.20 27.50
C GLY A 35 -17.41 0.62 26.23
N THR A 36 -18.14 1.73 26.10
CA THR A 36 -18.04 2.65 24.96
C THR A 36 -16.62 3.22 24.82
N LEU A 37 -16.02 3.66 25.93
CA LEU A 37 -14.67 4.21 25.96
C LEU A 37 -13.62 3.18 25.53
N VAL A 38 -13.73 1.94 26.01
CA VAL A 38 -12.84 0.84 25.63
C VAL A 38 -12.97 0.52 24.15
N THR A 39 -14.19 0.48 23.60
CA THR A 39 -14.40 0.25 22.17
C THR A 39 -13.80 1.36 21.30
N LEU A 40 -13.95 2.62 21.72
CA LEU A 40 -13.34 3.76 21.03
C LEU A 40 -11.80 3.69 21.05
N LEU A 41 -11.20 3.40 22.20
CA LEU A 41 -9.75 3.26 22.35
C LEU A 41 -9.21 2.11 21.50
N ALA A 42 -9.85 0.94 21.53
CA ALA A 42 -9.47 -0.20 20.71
C ALA A 42 -9.53 0.14 19.22
N SER A 43 -10.60 0.80 18.77
CA SER A 43 -10.77 1.24 17.38
C SER A 43 -9.68 2.22 16.95
N PHE A 44 -9.31 3.15 17.83
CA PHE A 44 -8.23 4.11 17.57
C PHE A 44 -6.86 3.43 17.42
N ILE A 45 -6.55 2.48 18.29
CA ILE A 45 -5.29 1.71 18.21
C ILE A 45 -5.23 0.91 16.91
N LEU A 46 -6.31 0.21 16.55
CA LEU A 46 -6.38 -0.55 15.30
C LEU A 46 -6.23 0.36 14.08
N ALA A 47 -6.84 1.55 14.09
CA ALA A 47 -6.66 2.54 13.02
C ALA A 47 -5.21 2.99 12.89
N CYS A 48 -4.53 3.28 14.00
CA CYS A 48 -3.11 3.64 14.00
C CYS A 48 -2.21 2.53 13.42
N LEU A 49 -2.44 1.28 13.82
CA LEU A 49 -1.71 0.12 13.30
C LEU A 49 -1.98 -0.08 11.81
N LYS A 50 -3.23 0.09 11.36
CA LYS A 50 -3.59 0.02 9.95
C LYS A 50 -2.87 1.07 9.12
N LYS A 51 -2.78 2.32 9.60
CA LYS A 51 -2.04 3.40 8.92
C LYS A 51 -0.56 3.06 8.75
N LYS A 52 0.10 2.55 9.80
CA LYS A 52 1.50 2.11 9.74
C LYS A 52 1.71 0.97 8.73
N LYS A 53 0.80 -0.01 8.72
CA LYS A 53 0.84 -1.14 7.79
C LYS A 53 0.71 -0.68 6.34
N ILE A 54 -0.22 0.23 6.04
CA ILE A 54 -0.42 0.77 4.68
C ILE A 54 0.85 1.47 4.21
N LYS A 55 1.40 2.38 5.01
CA LYS A 55 2.64 3.11 4.66
C LYS A 55 3.79 2.14 4.36
N ARG A 56 3.98 1.11 5.19
CA ARG A 56 5.01 0.08 4.99
C ARG A 56 4.79 -0.72 3.70
N ASN A 57 3.54 -1.07 3.40
CA ASN A 57 3.20 -1.81 2.18
C ASN A 57 3.47 -0.97 0.92
N ILE A 58 3.10 0.32 0.92
CA ILE A 58 3.41 1.24 -0.18
C ILE A 58 4.92 1.31 -0.40
N LYS A 59 5.69 1.47 0.68
CA LYS A 59 7.15 1.50 0.60
C LYS A 59 7.70 0.20 0.00
N PHE A 60 7.24 -0.95 0.50
CA PHE A 60 7.61 -2.26 -0.03
C PHE A 60 7.32 -2.41 -1.52
N GLU A 61 6.12 -2.03 -1.98
CA GLU A 61 5.74 -2.08 -3.40
C GLU A 61 6.67 -1.22 -4.27
N ILE A 62 7.02 -0.02 -3.81
CA ILE A 62 7.96 0.86 -4.51
C ILE A 62 9.35 0.23 -4.57
N SER A 63 9.89 -0.25 -3.44
CA SER A 63 11.20 -0.92 -3.40
C SER A 63 11.25 -2.14 -4.32
N PHE A 64 10.17 -2.93 -4.34
CA PHE A 64 10.05 -4.09 -5.22
C PHE A 64 10.07 -3.67 -6.70
N ASN A 65 9.33 -2.63 -7.07
CA ASN A 65 9.32 -2.13 -8.44
C ASN A 65 10.68 -1.56 -8.87
N ILE A 66 11.42 -0.90 -7.96
CA ILE A 66 12.81 -0.48 -8.21
C ILE A 66 13.68 -1.70 -8.53
N SER A 67 13.58 -2.76 -7.73
CA SER A 67 14.33 -4.00 -7.97
C SER A 67 13.98 -4.63 -9.33
N LYS A 68 12.72 -4.60 -9.76
CA LYS A 68 12.31 -5.06 -11.09
C LYS A 68 12.89 -4.23 -12.23
N ILE A 69 12.93 -2.91 -12.07
CA ILE A 69 13.58 -2.04 -13.05
C ILE A 69 15.08 -2.37 -13.16
N GLN A 70 15.75 -2.63 -12.05
CA GLN A 70 17.16 -3.03 -12.05
C GLN A 70 17.39 -4.38 -12.73
N GLU A 71 16.51 -5.35 -12.49
CA GLU A 71 16.51 -6.66 -13.18
C GLU A 71 16.41 -6.47 -14.70
N TRP A 72 15.45 -5.68 -15.18
CA TRP A 72 15.31 -5.40 -16.62
C TRP A 72 16.51 -4.63 -17.20
N LYS A 73 17.14 -3.75 -16.44
CA LYS A 73 18.38 -3.11 -16.86
C LYS A 73 19.52 -4.12 -17.03
N GLY A 74 19.60 -5.13 -16.17
CA GLY A 74 20.55 -6.24 -16.31
C GLY A 74 20.27 -7.08 -17.56
N LEU A 75 19.00 -7.41 -17.82
CA LEU A 75 18.60 -8.09 -19.06
C LEU A 75 18.98 -7.31 -20.33
N LEU A 76 18.91 -5.97 -20.28
CA LEU A 76 19.37 -5.12 -21.38
C LEU A 76 20.90 -5.17 -21.59
N ASP A 77 21.67 -5.38 -20.53
CA ASP A 77 23.11 -5.62 -20.64
C ASP A 77 23.40 -6.97 -21.30
N GLU A 78 22.66 -8.02 -20.93
CA GLU A 78 22.77 -9.34 -21.57
C GLU A 78 22.48 -9.28 -23.08
N VAL A 79 21.47 -8.51 -23.49
CA VAL A 79 21.17 -8.26 -24.91
C VAL A 79 22.33 -7.57 -25.63
N LEU A 80 22.95 -6.58 -24.98
CA LEU A 80 24.09 -5.85 -25.56
C LEU A 80 25.33 -6.75 -25.68
N GLU A 81 25.60 -7.57 -24.67
CA GLU A 81 26.71 -8.52 -24.65
C GLU A 81 26.54 -9.62 -25.71
N ALA A 82 25.32 -10.17 -25.85
CA ALA A 82 24.99 -11.12 -26.90
C ALA A 82 25.21 -10.54 -28.31
N SER A 83 24.84 -9.27 -28.51
CA SER A 83 25.09 -8.58 -29.79
C SER A 83 26.57 -8.31 -30.07
N ASN A 84 27.41 -8.19 -29.04
CA ASN A 84 28.86 -7.97 -29.21
C ASN A 84 29.64 -9.27 -29.42
N SER A 85 29.10 -10.40 -28.96
CA SER A 85 29.74 -11.73 -28.99
C SER A 85 29.38 -12.58 -30.20
N ASP A 86 28.65 -12.03 -31.18
CA ASP A 86 28.11 -12.74 -32.35
C ASP A 86 27.17 -13.92 -32.03
N ASN A 87 26.74 -14.05 -30.77
CA ASN A 87 25.83 -15.11 -30.29
C ASN A 87 24.41 -14.56 -30.05
N MET A 88 23.99 -13.58 -30.84
CA MET A 88 22.68 -12.94 -30.66
C MET A 88 21.52 -13.93 -30.83
N GLU A 89 21.70 -14.93 -31.69
CA GLU A 89 20.72 -16.00 -31.94
C GLU A 89 20.36 -16.77 -30.64
N ASP A 90 21.33 -16.96 -29.74
CA ASP A 90 21.19 -17.68 -28.47
C ASP A 90 20.63 -16.82 -27.31
N CYS A 91 20.36 -15.53 -27.53
CA CYS A 91 19.91 -14.63 -26.48
C CYS A 91 18.47 -14.95 -26.01
N LEU A 92 18.27 -15.65 -24.90
CA LEU A 92 16.93 -16.05 -24.41
C LEU A 92 16.22 -15.00 -23.54
N VAL A 93 16.62 -13.74 -23.62
CA VAL A 93 16.08 -12.67 -22.79
C VAL A 93 14.61 -12.40 -23.12
N LEU A 94 13.76 -12.37 -22.08
CA LEU A 94 12.36 -12.00 -22.17
C LEU A 94 12.04 -10.90 -21.16
N PHE A 95 11.52 -9.78 -21.64
CA PHE A 95 11.03 -8.70 -20.81
C PHE A 95 9.55 -8.88 -20.51
N ASP A 96 9.19 -8.72 -19.24
CA ASP A 96 7.83 -8.75 -18.76
C ASP A 96 7.62 -7.59 -17.79
N PHE A 97 7.11 -6.47 -18.33
CA PHE A 97 6.84 -5.28 -17.55
C PHE A 97 5.56 -5.36 -16.71
N GLN A 98 4.71 -6.37 -16.92
CA GLN A 98 3.47 -6.53 -16.16
C GLN A 98 3.71 -6.99 -14.72
N LYS A 99 4.93 -7.46 -14.42
CA LYS A 99 5.35 -7.92 -13.08
C LYS A 99 5.50 -6.81 -12.03
N ILE A 100 5.17 -5.56 -12.34
CA ILE A 100 5.11 -4.51 -11.31
C ILE A 100 3.97 -4.76 -10.33
N ILE A 101 4.11 -4.25 -9.11
CA ILE A 101 3.09 -4.34 -8.06
C ILE A 101 2.77 -2.93 -7.58
N LEU A 102 1.52 -2.51 -7.77
CA LEU A 102 0.97 -1.24 -7.28
C LEU A 102 -0.42 -1.42 -6.66
N TRP A 103 -0.70 -2.60 -6.12
CA TRP A 103 -2.03 -2.94 -5.62
C TRP A 103 -2.43 -2.08 -4.42
N THR A 104 -1.54 -1.94 -3.43
CA THR A 104 -1.81 -1.10 -2.25
C THR A 104 -1.97 0.35 -2.67
N VAL A 105 -1.10 0.83 -3.57
CA VAL A 105 -1.18 2.20 -4.13
C VAL A 105 -2.53 2.44 -4.83
N ASN A 106 -2.94 1.55 -5.72
CA ASN A 106 -4.20 1.71 -6.46
C ASN A 106 -5.42 1.65 -5.54
N LYS A 107 -5.38 0.76 -4.55
CA LYS A 107 -6.42 0.67 -3.53
C LYS A 107 -6.52 1.96 -2.71
N THR A 108 -5.39 2.51 -2.26
CA THR A 108 -5.39 3.74 -1.45
C THR A 108 -5.70 4.99 -2.27
N ILE A 109 -5.43 5.00 -3.58
CA ILE A 109 -5.90 6.03 -4.52
C ILE A 109 -7.43 6.01 -4.59
N SER A 110 -8.03 4.84 -4.82
CA SER A 110 -9.49 4.69 -4.90
C SER A 110 -10.19 5.14 -3.62
N ASP A 111 -9.61 4.84 -2.47
CA ASP A 111 -10.16 5.19 -1.16
C ASP A 111 -9.79 6.62 -0.71
N GLY A 112 -9.00 7.37 -1.51
CA GLY A 112 -8.49 8.71 -1.16
C GLY A 112 -7.43 8.74 -0.04
N THR A 113 -7.16 7.61 0.61
CA THR A 113 -6.22 7.53 1.73
C THR A 113 -4.74 7.62 1.31
N VAL A 114 -4.43 7.53 0.02
CA VAL A 114 -3.05 7.69 -0.49
C VAL A 114 -2.48 9.08 -0.20
N TYR A 115 -3.33 10.12 -0.17
CA TYR A 115 -2.94 11.51 0.04
C TYR A 115 -2.42 11.77 1.46
N ASP A 116 -2.70 10.87 2.43
CA ASP A 116 -2.11 10.90 3.78
C ASP A 116 -0.61 10.54 3.77
N TYR A 117 -0.11 9.90 2.69
CA TYR A 117 1.21 9.27 2.67
C TYR A 117 2.11 9.76 1.54
N ILE A 118 1.54 10.13 0.39
CA ILE A 118 2.30 10.51 -0.79
C ILE A 118 1.68 11.75 -1.42
N ASP A 119 2.54 12.65 -1.92
CA ASP A 119 2.12 13.87 -2.59
C ASP A 119 1.52 13.60 -3.99
N GLN A 120 0.76 14.57 -4.50
CA GLN A 120 0.06 14.45 -5.78
C GLN A 120 1.02 14.17 -6.97
N GLU A 121 2.21 14.77 -6.98
CA GLU A 121 3.19 14.56 -8.06
C GLU A 121 3.72 13.12 -8.05
N SER A 122 3.97 12.58 -6.86
CA SER A 122 4.34 11.17 -6.68
C SER A 122 3.24 10.21 -7.14
N ILE A 123 1.96 10.52 -6.91
CA ILE A 123 0.83 9.72 -7.42
C ILE A 123 0.81 9.72 -8.94
N VAL A 124 0.93 10.89 -9.57
CA VAL A 124 1.01 11.01 -11.05
C VAL A 124 2.18 10.21 -11.61
N THR A 125 3.30 10.19 -10.89
CA THR A 125 4.48 9.39 -11.26
C THR A 125 4.21 7.88 -11.22
N LEU A 126 3.51 7.40 -10.19
CA LEU A 126 3.14 5.97 -10.08
C LEU A 126 2.11 5.56 -11.14
N GLN A 127 1.18 6.45 -11.49
CA GLN A 127 0.26 6.23 -12.61
C GLN A 127 1.00 6.13 -13.95
N LYS A 128 1.93 7.05 -14.23
CA LYS A 128 2.78 6.98 -15.44
C LYS A 128 3.62 5.70 -15.51
N LEU A 129 4.09 5.19 -14.37
CA LEU A 129 4.76 3.89 -14.33
C LEU A 129 3.80 2.76 -14.71
N THR A 130 2.56 2.80 -14.23
CA THR A 130 1.53 1.82 -14.57
C THR A 130 1.22 1.82 -16.06
N ASP A 131 1.10 2.99 -16.67
CA ASP A 131 0.86 3.15 -18.11
C ASP A 131 2.04 2.64 -18.96
N PHE A 132 3.26 2.81 -18.45
CA PHE A 132 4.48 2.26 -19.07
C PHE A 132 4.54 0.74 -18.95
N CYS A 133 4.17 0.19 -17.80
CA CYS A 133 4.26 -1.24 -17.49
C CYS A 133 3.10 -2.06 -18.06
N THR A 134 2.91 -1.96 -19.37
CA THR A 134 1.86 -2.67 -20.11
C THR A 134 2.43 -3.79 -20.96
N LEU A 135 1.54 -4.70 -21.40
CA LEU A 135 1.87 -5.75 -22.35
C LEU A 135 2.48 -5.15 -23.63
N PHE A 136 1.94 -4.02 -24.10
CA PHE A 136 2.43 -3.34 -25.31
C PHE A 136 3.92 -3.02 -25.27
N TYR A 137 4.43 -2.45 -24.18
CA TYR A 137 5.86 -2.13 -24.08
C TYR A 137 6.72 -3.39 -23.93
N SER A 138 6.20 -4.43 -23.27
CA SER A 138 6.86 -5.74 -23.17
C SER A 138 6.99 -6.40 -24.55
N GLU A 139 5.91 -6.44 -25.32
CA GLU A 139 5.92 -6.93 -26.70
C GLU A 139 6.83 -6.09 -27.59
N LYS A 140 6.79 -4.76 -27.46
CA LYS A 140 7.62 -3.86 -28.28
C LYS A 140 9.11 -4.12 -28.09
N ILE A 141 9.57 -4.31 -26.85
CA ILE A 141 10.99 -4.60 -26.60
C ILE A 141 11.35 -6.02 -27.02
N ASN A 142 10.50 -7.01 -26.75
CA ASN A 142 10.75 -8.41 -27.12
C ASN A 142 10.78 -8.57 -28.65
N ASN A 143 9.87 -7.93 -29.39
CA ASN A 143 9.89 -7.91 -30.85
C ASN A 143 11.12 -7.21 -31.40
N GLY A 144 11.60 -6.15 -30.72
CA GLY A 144 12.85 -5.49 -31.05
C GLY A 144 14.04 -6.45 -30.92
N VAL A 145 14.15 -7.15 -29.78
CA VAL A 145 15.18 -8.18 -29.55
C VAL A 145 15.09 -9.27 -30.61
N GLN A 146 13.91 -9.82 -30.87
CA GLN A 146 13.72 -10.87 -31.87
C GLN A 146 14.14 -10.43 -33.27
N LYS A 147 13.77 -9.21 -33.69
CA LYS A 147 14.19 -8.66 -34.98
C LYS A 147 15.71 -8.60 -35.13
N PHE A 148 16.43 -8.27 -34.04
CA PHE A 148 17.89 -8.22 -34.06
C PHE A 148 18.56 -9.59 -34.00
N LYS A 149 17.85 -10.64 -33.56
CA LYS A 149 18.29 -12.02 -33.77
C LYS A 149 18.22 -12.39 -35.24
N ASP A 150 17.10 -12.09 -35.90
CA ASP A 150 16.87 -12.46 -37.29
C ASP A 150 17.75 -11.64 -38.26
N ASN A 151 18.10 -10.40 -37.89
CA ASN A 151 18.96 -9.52 -38.67
C ASN A 151 19.91 -8.73 -37.74
N PRO A 152 21.13 -9.24 -37.50
CA PRO A 152 22.08 -8.63 -36.58
C PRO A 152 22.56 -7.24 -37.03
N ASP A 153 22.06 -6.19 -36.37
CA ASP A 153 22.56 -4.82 -36.49
C ASP A 153 23.05 -4.33 -35.12
N ARG A 154 24.37 -4.46 -34.89
CA ARG A 154 24.99 -4.08 -33.60
C ARG A 154 24.74 -2.62 -33.23
N ALA A 155 24.75 -1.71 -34.21
CA ALA A 155 24.51 -0.29 -33.96
C ALA A 155 23.04 -0.05 -33.57
N GLY A 156 22.12 -0.75 -34.24
CA GLY A 156 20.69 -0.77 -33.92
C GLY A 156 20.42 -1.30 -32.51
N VAL A 157 21.03 -2.42 -32.12
CA VAL A 157 20.90 -3.01 -30.77
C VAL A 157 21.40 -2.04 -29.71
N ALA A 158 22.60 -1.48 -29.89
CA ALA A 158 23.17 -0.53 -28.93
C ALA A 158 22.28 0.71 -28.75
N LYS A 159 21.66 1.20 -29.83
CA LYS A 159 20.71 2.32 -29.79
C LYS A 159 19.42 1.94 -29.06
N MET A 160 18.86 0.75 -29.32
CA MET A 160 17.68 0.24 -28.64
C MET A 160 17.94 0.07 -27.14
N VAL A 161 19.04 -0.59 -26.76
CA VAL A 161 19.43 -0.80 -25.36
C VAL A 161 19.57 0.53 -24.64
N ARG A 162 20.27 1.50 -25.24
CA ARG A 162 20.43 2.84 -24.65
C ARG A 162 19.09 3.55 -24.45
N PHE A 163 18.19 3.47 -25.43
CA PHE A 163 16.85 4.07 -25.33
C PHE A 163 16.08 3.49 -24.14
N TRP A 164 16.00 2.17 -24.01
CA TRP A 164 15.27 1.54 -22.92
C TRP A 164 15.93 1.76 -21.56
N LYS A 165 17.26 1.70 -21.48
CA LYS A 165 17.98 2.03 -20.24
C LYS A 165 17.69 3.45 -19.77
N THR A 166 17.69 4.42 -20.69
CA THR A 166 17.37 5.82 -20.37
C THR A 166 15.95 5.95 -19.82
N LEU A 167 14.97 5.26 -20.41
CA LEU A 167 13.60 5.25 -19.90
C LEU A 167 13.51 4.62 -18.51
N LEU A 168 14.11 3.44 -18.34
CA LEU A 168 14.13 2.73 -17.06
C LEU A 168 14.83 3.54 -15.96
N ASP A 169 15.94 4.22 -16.27
CA ASP A 169 16.65 5.11 -15.34
C ASP A 169 15.78 6.29 -14.86
N GLN A 170 14.99 6.87 -15.78
CA GLN A 170 14.05 7.93 -15.42
C GLN A 170 12.99 7.43 -14.44
N HIS A 171 12.43 6.23 -14.68
CA HIS A 171 11.45 5.64 -13.78
C HIS A 171 12.08 5.22 -12.44
N GLU A 172 13.27 4.63 -12.44
CA GLU A 172 14.00 4.25 -11.23
C GLU A 172 14.26 5.48 -10.33
N THR A 173 14.80 6.55 -10.92
CA THR A 173 15.13 7.80 -10.19
C THR A 173 13.89 8.39 -9.54
N ARG A 174 12.79 8.42 -10.29
CA ARG A 174 11.50 8.91 -9.79
C ARG A 174 10.96 8.04 -8.66
N LEU A 175 11.04 6.72 -8.77
CA LEU A 175 10.61 5.83 -7.68
C LEU A 175 11.47 5.99 -6.42
N ARG A 176 12.79 6.14 -6.55
CA ARG A 176 13.69 6.40 -5.41
C ARG A 176 13.38 7.72 -4.71
N LEU A 177 12.97 8.74 -5.46
CA LEU A 177 12.51 10.01 -4.88
C LEU A 177 11.23 9.82 -4.04
N ILE A 178 10.30 8.98 -4.50
CA ILE A 178 9.08 8.68 -3.75
C ILE A 178 9.43 7.87 -2.50
N GLU A 179 10.28 6.85 -2.65
CA GLU A 179 10.72 6.00 -1.54
C GLU A 179 11.41 6.78 -0.43
N SER A 180 12.21 7.80 -0.76
CA SER A 180 12.92 8.63 0.24
C SER A 180 11.99 9.55 1.03
N LYS A 181 10.80 9.87 0.49
CA LYS A 181 9.76 10.66 1.16
C LYS A 181 8.89 9.80 2.10
N LEU A 182 8.94 8.47 2.00
CA LEU A 182 8.14 7.51 2.78
C LEU A 182 8.89 6.98 4.01
#